data_AF-A0A2S9FK73-F1
#
_entry.id   AF-A0A2S9FK73-F1
#
_cell.length_a   1.000
_cell.length_b   1.000
_cell.length_c   1.000
_cell.angle_alpha   90.00
_cell.angle_beta   90.00
_cell.angle_gamma   90.00
#
_symmetry.space_group_name_H-M   'P 1'
#
loop_
_entity.id
_entity.type
_entity.pdbx_description
1 polymer ?
#
loop_
_entity_poly.entity_id
_entity_poly.type
_entity_poly.pdbx_seq_one_letter_code
_entity_poly.pdbx_strand_id
1 'polypeptide(L)'
;MTDTTEELIHLEDLAEPRYSPEAQQLRQMMTTLAADCPLDTEVLHARAREATGLQDFGPDDYRERLDRYVSELSEIDMHGPGIVNFHAQLVQWLKNRLLLT
;
A
#
# COMPACT_ATOMS: atom_id res chain seq x y z
N MET A 1 -33.96 -18.41 -3.61
CA MET A 1 -33.29 -19.01 -4.78
C MET A 1 -32.70 -17.86 -5.55
N THR A 2 -31.37 -17.71 -5.53
CA THR A 2 -30.70 -16.78 -6.42
C THR A 2 -30.60 -17.51 -7.76
N ASP A 3 -31.33 -17.05 -8.76
CA ASP A 3 -31.12 -17.46 -10.15
C ASP A 3 -29.68 -17.08 -10.52
N THR A 4 -28.79 -18.06 -10.53
CA THR A 4 -27.46 -17.91 -11.13
C THR A 4 -27.65 -18.19 -12.62
N THR A 5 -27.94 -17.14 -13.38
CA THR A 5 -27.98 -17.24 -14.83
C THR A 5 -26.60 -17.66 -15.34
N GLU A 6 -26.53 -18.73 -16.12
CA GLU A 6 -25.32 -19.25 -16.81
C GLU A 6 -24.77 -18.29 -17.91
N GLU A 7 -25.10 -17.00 -17.83
CA GLU A 7 -24.68 -16.03 -18.83
C GLU A 7 -23.21 -15.62 -18.59
N LEU A 8 -22.37 -15.83 -19.60
CA LEU A 8 -20.95 -15.49 -19.55
C LEU A 8 -20.78 -13.96 -19.51
N ILE A 9 -20.27 -13.45 -18.38
CA ILE A 9 -19.89 -12.05 -18.24
C ILE A 9 -18.51 -11.83 -18.87
N HIS A 10 -18.46 -11.03 -19.93
CA HIS A 10 -17.22 -10.64 -20.58
C HIS A 10 -16.73 -9.28 -20.06
N LEU A 11 -15.58 -9.27 -19.40
CA LEU A 11 -14.91 -8.05 -18.93
C LEU A 11 -13.85 -7.63 -19.96
N GLU A 12 -14.05 -6.49 -20.61
CA GLU A 12 -13.14 -5.98 -21.66
C GLU A 12 -12.03 -5.09 -21.10
N ASP A 13 -12.17 -4.60 -19.87
CA ASP A 13 -11.31 -3.59 -19.27
C ASP A 13 -10.53 -4.10 -18.06
N LEU A 14 -10.38 -5.43 -17.92
CA LEU A 14 -9.70 -6.04 -16.78
C LEU A 14 -8.23 -5.59 -16.67
N ALA A 15 -7.54 -5.45 -17.81
CA ALA A 15 -6.16 -4.99 -17.87
C ALA A 15 -6.03 -3.45 -17.77
N GLU A 16 -7.02 -2.73 -18.31
CA GLU A 16 -7.06 -1.26 -18.35
C GLU A 16 -8.43 -0.76 -17.86
N PRO A 17 -8.65 -0.72 -16.53
CA PRO A 17 -9.96 -0.41 -15.98
C PRO A 17 -10.44 0.98 -16.36
N ARG A 18 -11.72 1.10 -16.75
CA ARG A 18 -12.33 2.39 -17.10
C ARG A 18 -12.91 3.03 -15.85
N TYR A 19 -12.41 4.21 -15.48
CA TYR A 19 -12.86 4.95 -14.30
C TYR A 19 -13.79 6.11 -14.68
N SER A 20 -14.69 6.49 -13.77
CA SER A 20 -15.44 7.75 -13.93
C SER A 20 -14.49 8.95 -13.89
N PRO A 21 -14.88 10.12 -14.41
CA PRO A 21 -14.06 11.33 -14.35
C PRO A 21 -13.61 11.68 -12.92
N GLU A 22 -14.50 11.53 -11.94
CA GLU A 22 -14.24 11.82 -10.53
C GLU A 22 -13.23 10.82 -9.95
N ALA A 23 -13.39 9.53 -10.25
CA ALA A 23 -12.44 8.50 -9.82
C ALA A 23 -11.06 8.72 -10.46
N GLN A 24 -10.99 9.14 -11.73
CA GLN A 24 -9.74 9.43 -12.42
C GLN A 24 -9.01 10.63 -11.80
N GLN A 25 -9.74 11.68 -11.41
CA GLN A 25 -9.17 12.82 -10.67
C GLN A 25 -8.54 12.39 -9.34
N LEU A 26 -9.25 11.58 -8.56
CA LEU A 26 -8.73 11.03 -7.29
C LEU A 26 -7.47 10.19 -7.51
N ARG A 27 -7.46 9.34 -8.55
CA ARG A 27 -6.29 8.53 -8.89
C ARG A 27 -5.10 9.40 -9.27
N GLN A 28 -5.31 10.45 -10.06
CA GLN A 28 -4.25 11.37 -10.45
C GLN A 28 -3.67 12.14 -9.26
N MET A 29 -4.53 12.59 -8.33
CA MET A 29 -4.08 13.18 -7.07
C MET A 29 -3.20 12.22 -6.27
N MET A 30 -3.61 10.95 -6.13
CA MET A 30 -2.83 9.93 -5.43
C MET A 30 -1.51 9.60 -6.13
N THR A 31 -1.46 9.66 -7.47
CA THR A 31 -0.20 9.53 -8.22
C THR A 31 0.78 10.65 -7.88
N THR A 32 0.30 11.88 -7.71
CA THR A 32 1.18 12.98 -7.25
C THR A 32 1.71 12.72 -5.83
N LEU A 33 0.86 12.23 -4.92
CA LEU A 33 1.26 11.91 -3.54
C LEU A 33 2.20 10.71 -3.43
N ALA A 34 2.18 9.79 -4.41
CA ALA A 34 2.99 8.58 -4.38
C ALA A 34 4.50 8.88 -4.34
N ALA A 35 4.94 10.02 -4.88
CA ALA A 35 6.34 10.45 -4.81
C ALA A 35 6.84 10.66 -3.37
N ASP A 36 5.95 11.03 -2.45
CA ASP A 36 6.26 11.22 -1.02
C ASP A 36 6.08 9.94 -0.19
N CYS A 37 5.64 8.85 -0.84
CA CYS A 37 5.28 7.58 -0.22
C CYS A 37 6.17 6.41 -0.73
N PRO A 38 7.51 6.50 -0.68
CA PRO A 38 8.35 5.41 -1.19
C PRO A 38 8.09 4.11 -0.41
N LEU A 39 8.06 2.99 -1.13
CA LEU A 39 8.03 1.66 -0.54
C LEU A 39 9.47 1.21 -0.28
N ASP A 40 10.05 1.76 0.78
CA ASP A 40 11.40 1.48 1.26
C ASP A 40 11.36 1.27 2.77
N THR A 41 11.95 0.18 3.26
CA THR A 41 11.78 -0.21 4.67
C THR A 41 12.41 0.79 5.62
N GLU A 42 13.53 1.41 5.30
CA GLU A 42 14.15 2.42 6.16
C GLU A 42 13.32 3.70 6.21
N VAL A 43 12.77 4.14 5.07
CA VAL A 43 11.82 5.28 5.05
C VAL A 43 10.59 4.97 5.89
N LEU A 44 10.01 3.77 5.76
CA LEU A 44 8.82 3.38 6.52
C LEU A 44 9.07 3.38 8.04
N HIS A 45 10.22 2.87 8.49
CA HIS A 45 10.60 2.94 9.91
C HIS A 45 10.84 4.38 10.37
N ALA A 46 11.51 5.21 9.56
CA ALA A 46 11.74 6.61 9.86
C ALA A 46 10.41 7.38 10.05
N ARG A 47 9.43 7.14 9.18
CA ARG A 47 8.08 7.73 9.30
C ARG A 47 7.35 7.28 10.57
N ALA A 48 7.44 6.00 10.92
CA ALA A 48 6.83 5.50 12.15
C ALA A 48 7.46 6.15 13.41
N ARG A 49 8.78 6.30 13.44
CA ARG A 49 9.51 6.99 14.51
C ARG A 49 9.12 8.46 14.59
N GLU A 50 9.11 9.18 13.46
CA GLU A 50 8.70 10.58 13.38
C GLU A 50 7.27 10.78 13.91
N ALA A 51 6.34 9.90 13.54
CA ALA A 51 4.93 10.02 13.92
C ALA A 51 4.64 9.68 15.39
N THR A 52 5.52 8.97 16.08
CA THR A 52 5.29 8.49 17.47
C THR A 52 6.27 9.07 18.48
N GLY A 53 7.44 9.54 18.04
CA GLY A 53 8.56 9.91 18.91
C GLY A 53 9.28 8.71 19.55
N LEU A 54 8.91 7.48 19.20
CA LEU A 54 9.44 6.24 19.76
C LEU A 54 10.47 5.61 18.82
N GLN A 55 11.35 4.78 19.38
CA GLN A 55 12.50 4.21 18.64
C GLN A 55 12.63 2.68 18.79
N ASP A 56 12.01 2.10 19.82
CA ASP A 56 12.12 0.67 20.12
C ASP A 56 11.00 -0.09 19.41
N PHE A 57 11.37 -0.87 18.40
CA PHE A 57 10.46 -1.76 17.68
C PHE A 57 10.43 -3.17 18.30
N GLY A 58 11.07 -3.41 19.45
CA GLY A 58 11.18 -4.74 20.03
C GLY A 58 12.11 -5.64 19.21
N PRO A 59 11.91 -6.98 19.23
CA PRO A 59 12.79 -7.92 18.52
C PRO A 59 12.87 -7.66 17.01
N ASP A 60 14.01 -7.88 16.38
CA ASP A 60 14.19 -7.66 14.93
C ASP A 60 13.72 -8.83 14.04
N ASP A 61 13.02 -9.81 14.63
CA ASP A 61 12.59 -11.05 13.98
C ASP A 61 11.64 -10.85 12.78
N TYR A 62 11.07 -9.65 12.62
CA TYR A 62 10.18 -9.28 11.52
C TYR A 62 10.89 -8.62 10.34
N ARG A 63 12.11 -8.10 10.53
CA ARG A 63 12.78 -7.25 9.54
C ARG A 63 12.96 -7.94 8.20
N GLU A 64 13.51 -9.15 8.20
CA GLU A 64 13.72 -9.93 6.98
C GLU A 64 12.42 -10.13 6.18
N ARG A 65 11.31 -10.43 6.88
CA ARG A 65 10.00 -10.62 6.22
C ARG A 65 9.47 -9.31 5.65
N LEU A 66 9.66 -8.19 6.36
CA LEU A 66 9.25 -6.88 5.90
C LEU A 66 10.08 -6.42 4.70
N ASP A 67 11.41 -6.59 4.75
CA ASP A 67 12.33 -6.25 3.66
C ASP A 67 11.99 -7.06 2.40
N ARG A 68 11.77 -8.37 2.53
CA ARG A 68 11.30 -9.21 1.42
C ARG A 68 9.96 -8.71 0.89
N TYR A 69 8.97 -8.49 1.76
CA TYR A 69 7.64 -8.07 1.31
C TYR A 69 7.67 -6.73 0.56
N VAL A 70 8.39 -5.74 1.08
CA VAL A 70 8.53 -4.42 0.44
C VAL A 70 9.30 -4.52 -0.87
N SER A 71 10.36 -5.33 -0.93
CA SER A 71 11.09 -5.58 -2.18
C SER A 71 10.17 -6.17 -3.25
N GLU A 72 9.38 -7.20 -2.94
CA GLU A 72 8.46 -7.80 -3.91
C GLU A 72 7.35 -6.81 -4.34
N LEU A 73 6.86 -5.95 -3.44
CA LEU A 73 5.91 -4.90 -3.79
C LEU A 73 6.51 -3.86 -4.74
N SER A 74 7.80 -3.55 -4.61
CA SER A 74 8.49 -2.56 -5.46
C SER A 74 8.71 -3.03 -6.90
N GLU A 75 8.67 -4.35 -7.15
CA GLU A 75 8.76 -4.94 -8.50
C GLU A 75 7.42 -4.88 -9.27
N ILE A 76 6.31 -4.56 -8.59
CA ILE A 76 5.00 -4.42 -9.21
C ILE A 76 4.93 -3.04 -9.89
N ASP A 77 4.53 -3.00 -11.16
CA ASP A 77 4.14 -1.75 -11.85
C ASP A 77 2.81 -1.23 -11.25
N MET A 78 2.94 -0.62 -10.08
CA MET A 78 1.83 -0.27 -9.23
C MET A 78 1.37 1.16 -9.50
N HIS A 79 0.05 1.33 -9.64
CA HIS A 79 -0.53 2.66 -9.75
C HIS A 79 -0.39 3.46 -8.45
N GLY A 80 -0.35 4.80 -8.56
CA GLY A 80 -0.21 5.73 -7.44
C GLY A 80 -1.07 5.43 -6.20
N PRO A 81 -2.39 5.18 -6.32
CA PRO A 81 -3.23 4.81 -5.18
C PRO A 81 -2.76 3.56 -4.41
N GLY A 82 -2.15 2.58 -5.10
CA GLY A 82 -1.64 1.36 -4.48
C GLY A 82 -0.41 1.67 -3.63
N ILE A 83 0.52 2.45 -4.19
CA ILE A 83 1.73 2.91 -3.49
C ILE A 83 1.36 3.66 -2.21
N VAL A 84 0.50 4.66 -2.32
CA VAL A 84 0.04 5.47 -1.16
C VAL A 84 -0.62 4.56 -0.10
N ASN A 85 -1.47 3.63 -0.54
CA ASN A 85 -2.17 2.73 0.37
C ASN A 85 -1.20 1.77 1.10
N PHE A 86 -0.28 1.11 0.39
CA PHE A 86 0.70 0.22 1.03
C PHE A 86 1.63 0.98 1.96
N HIS A 87 2.12 2.16 1.55
CA HIS A 87 2.94 3.00 2.41
C HIS A 87 2.22 3.34 3.71
N ALA A 88 0.98 3.85 3.62
CA ALA A 88 0.19 4.22 4.80
C ALA A 88 -0.07 3.02 5.74
N GLN A 89 -0.40 1.85 5.18
CA GLN A 89 -0.65 0.63 5.97
C GLN A 89 0.63 0.14 6.67
N LEU A 90 1.75 0.07 5.96
CA LEU A 90 3.02 -0.39 6.51
C LEU A 90 3.54 0.54 7.59
N VAL A 91 3.46 1.87 7.38
CA VAL A 91 3.77 2.86 8.44
C VAL A 91 2.87 2.65 9.65
N GLN A 92 1.57 2.41 9.45
CA GLN A 92 0.66 2.18 10.58
C GLN A 92 0.99 0.91 11.36
N TRP A 93 1.38 -0.19 10.70
CA TRP A 93 1.80 -1.42 11.39
C TRP A 93 3.11 -1.22 12.17
N LEU A 94 4.06 -0.47 11.61
CA LEU A 94 5.30 -0.10 12.30
C LEU A 94 5.04 0.80 13.51
N LYS A 95 4.14 1.78 13.38
CA LYS A 95 3.68 2.59 14.54
C LYS A 95 3.06 1.72 15.62
N ASN A 96 2.23 0.75 15.24
CA ASN A 96 1.63 -0.17 16.21
C ASN A 96 2.70 -1.00 16.93
N ARG A 97 3.76 -1.42 16.23
CA ARG A 97 4.88 -2.13 16.85
C ARG A 97 5.57 -1.28 17.91
N LEU A 98 5.85 0.00 17.61
CA LEU A 98 6.40 0.97 18.57
C LEU A 98 5.50 1.21 19.80
N LEU A 99 4.18 1.18 19.62
CA LEU A 99 3.20 1.48 20.67
C LEU A 99 2.89 0.29 21.59
N LEU A 100 3.22 -0.93 21.16
CA LEU A 100 2.89 -2.17 21.86
C LEU A 100 4.10 -2.86 22.50
N THR A 101 5.29 -2.29 22.30
CA THR A 101 6.54 -2.60 23.01
C THR A 101 6.67 -1.77 24.28
#